data_AF-A0A2V8QL21-F1
#
_entry.id   AF-A0A2V8QL21-F1
#
_cell.length_a   1.000
_cell.length_b   1.000
_cell.length_c   1.000
_cell.angle_alpha   90.00
_cell.angle_beta   90.00
_cell.angle_gamma   90.00
#
_symmetry.space_group_name_H-M   'P 1'
#
loop_
_entity.id
_entity.type
_entity.pdbx_description
1 polymer ?
#
loop_
_entity_poly.entity_id
_entity_poly.type
_entity_poly.pdbx_seq_one_letter_code
_entity_poly.pdbx_strand_id
1 'polypeptide(L)'
;MVEQAKSRVAAVKESLAAPAGGAPKPPVKKKEEGPKPTDASSHPLVKKLKSKFEGAIGDASEFVGQLSIKVDGEQIVAICTFLRDDKELSFDYLSDLTCVHYPENKTAPFEVVYNLYSIPANERVRLKVQTNDDGIESVTSVWPAANWPEREVFDLFGVRFGNHPDLRRLLLPPDWEGHPLRKDFPLEFVENAWTEKHLPEMTEVQVEQLQQRRAYGLEILSVPQERMMRDIFRGGKEVMTKDK
;
A
#
# COMPACT_ATOMS: atom_id res chain seq x y z
N MET A 1 42.21 -5.16 -18.07
CA MET A 1 41.42 -4.33 -17.12
C MET A 1 40.75 -5.15 -16.01
N VAL A 2 40.18 -6.33 -16.29
CA VAL A 2 39.56 -7.19 -15.25
C VAL A 2 40.58 -7.75 -14.24
N GLU A 3 41.81 -8.03 -14.67
CA GLU A 3 42.87 -8.57 -13.82
C GLU A 3 43.42 -7.53 -12.81
N GLN A 4 43.53 -6.27 -13.24
CA GLN A 4 43.88 -5.13 -12.38
C GLN A 4 42.75 -4.77 -11.39
N ALA A 5 41.49 -5.09 -11.72
CA ALA A 5 40.39 -4.94 -10.77
C ALA A 5 40.43 -6.04 -9.70
N LYS A 6 40.72 -7.29 -10.09
CA LYS A 6 40.87 -8.42 -9.16
C LYS A 6 42.06 -8.23 -8.19
N SER A 7 43.18 -7.67 -8.65
CA SER A 7 44.34 -7.41 -7.78
C SER A 7 44.08 -6.28 -6.78
N ARG A 8 43.30 -5.25 -7.15
CA ARG A 8 42.88 -4.17 -6.23
C ARG A 8 41.91 -4.66 -5.15
N VAL A 9 41.00 -5.59 -5.49
CA VAL A 9 40.08 -6.20 -4.51
C VAL A 9 40.82 -7.15 -3.56
N ALA A 10 41.83 -7.88 -4.05
CA ALA A 10 42.66 -8.73 -3.19
C ALA A 10 43.50 -7.91 -2.19
N ALA A 11 44.10 -6.79 -2.62
CA ALA A 11 44.89 -5.91 -1.76
C ALA A 11 44.06 -5.24 -0.64
N VAL A 12 42.80 -4.89 -0.92
CA VAL A 12 41.87 -4.34 0.09
C VAL A 12 41.44 -5.40 1.11
N LYS A 13 41.40 -6.67 0.70
CA LYS A 13 41.05 -7.80 1.59
C LYS A 13 42.19 -8.14 2.55
N GLU A 14 43.44 -7.91 2.15
CA GLU A 14 44.64 -8.16 2.97
C GLU A 14 44.94 -7.03 3.96
N SER A 15 44.53 -5.78 3.66
CA SER A 15 44.69 -4.63 4.57
C SER A 15 43.67 -4.58 5.72
N LEU A 16 42.77 -5.55 5.81
CA LEU A 16 41.77 -5.69 6.87
C LEU A 16 42.16 -6.80 7.85
N ALA A 17 43.44 -6.85 8.25
CA ALA A 17 43.84 -7.55 9.46
C ALA A 17 43.46 -6.68 10.68
N ALA A 18 42.83 -7.33 11.67
CA ALA A 18 42.06 -6.73 12.76
C ALA A 18 42.79 -5.65 13.61
N PRO A 19 42.08 -4.61 14.09
CA PRO A 19 42.46 -3.93 15.31
C PRO A 19 41.75 -4.57 16.52
N ALA A 20 42.58 -4.94 17.50
CA ALA A 20 42.18 -5.33 18.84
C ALA A 20 41.51 -4.17 19.59
N GLY A 21 40.59 -4.52 20.50
CA GLY A 21 40.22 -3.73 21.69
C GLY A 21 39.44 -2.43 21.45
N GLY A 22 38.11 -2.52 21.36
CA GLY A 22 37.21 -1.36 21.46
C GLY A 22 36.08 -1.65 22.45
N ALA A 23 35.95 -0.80 23.47
CA ALA A 23 34.97 -0.90 24.56
C ALA A 23 33.51 -1.09 24.07
N PRO A 24 32.62 -1.73 24.86
CA PRO A 24 31.25 -2.01 24.43
C PRO A 24 30.50 -0.71 24.13
N LYS A 25 30.01 -0.58 22.90
CA LYS A 25 29.15 0.54 22.48
C LYS A 25 27.91 0.60 23.40
N PRO A 26 27.53 1.78 23.91
CA PRO A 26 26.35 1.92 24.76
C PRO A 26 25.09 1.48 24.00
N PRO A 27 24.09 0.91 24.70
CA PRO A 27 22.91 0.32 24.07
C PRO A 27 22.16 1.39 23.27
N VAL A 28 21.94 1.11 21.99
CA VAL A 28 21.09 1.90 21.10
C VAL A 28 19.73 2.04 21.77
N LYS A 29 19.37 3.27 22.16
CA LYS A 29 18.05 3.57 22.69
C LYS A 29 17.02 3.02 21.70
N LYS A 30 16.13 2.13 22.17
CA LYS A 30 15.01 1.61 21.38
C LYS A 30 14.34 2.80 20.70
N LYS A 31 14.27 2.75 19.36
CA LYS A 31 13.48 3.67 18.55
C LYS A 31 12.09 3.73 19.19
N GLU A 32 11.65 4.93 19.62
CA GLU A 32 10.32 5.11 20.18
C GLU A 32 9.33 4.46 19.21
N GLU A 33 8.60 3.45 19.69
CA GLU A 33 7.55 2.83 18.91
C GLU A 33 6.62 3.98 18.49
N GLY A 34 6.43 4.13 17.17
CA GLY A 34 5.52 5.15 16.65
C GLY A 34 4.14 5.01 17.31
N PRO A 35 3.27 6.03 17.16
CA PRO A 35 1.92 5.96 17.73
C PRO A 35 1.28 4.62 17.32
N LYS A 36 0.59 3.98 18.26
CA LYS A 36 -0.15 2.75 17.99
C LYS A 36 -1.62 3.11 17.77
N PRO A 37 -2.35 2.37 16.91
CA PRO A 37 -3.79 2.54 16.80
C PRO A 37 -4.46 2.33 18.17
N THR A 38 -5.32 3.24 18.57
CA THR A 38 -6.15 3.15 19.77
C THR A 38 -7.54 2.64 19.40
N ASP A 39 -8.21 1.93 20.33
CA ASP A 39 -9.60 1.52 20.12
C ASP A 39 -10.52 2.76 20.13
N ALA A 40 -11.35 2.88 19.09
CA ALA A 40 -12.25 4.02 18.86
C ALA A 40 -13.72 3.65 19.06
N SER A 41 -13.99 2.53 19.73
CA SER A 41 -15.35 2.03 19.99
C SER A 41 -16.25 3.02 20.74
N SER A 42 -15.68 3.99 21.45
CA SER A 42 -16.41 5.01 22.21
C SER A 42 -16.78 6.26 21.38
N HIS A 43 -16.28 6.39 20.15
CA HIS A 43 -16.47 7.55 19.29
C HIS A 43 -17.97 7.78 18.98
N PRO A 44 -18.48 9.04 18.98
CA PRO A 44 -19.90 9.33 18.74
C PRO A 44 -20.44 8.73 17.44
N LEU A 45 -19.68 8.84 16.34
CA LEU A 45 -20.04 8.24 15.05
C LEU A 45 -20.21 6.72 15.14
N VAL A 46 -19.27 6.03 15.78
CA VAL A 46 -19.30 4.56 15.93
C VAL A 46 -20.50 4.13 16.74
N LYS A 47 -20.83 4.86 17.82
CA LYS A 47 -22.05 4.62 18.60
C LYS A 47 -23.31 4.78 17.76
N LYS A 48 -23.43 5.89 17.01
CA LYS A 48 -24.57 6.17 16.13
C LYS A 48 -24.75 5.08 15.07
N LEU A 49 -23.65 4.60 14.49
CA LEU A 49 -23.66 3.48 13.53
C LEU A 49 -24.06 2.16 14.19
N LYS A 50 -23.49 1.81 15.35
CA LYS A 50 -23.86 0.59 16.10
C LYS A 50 -25.32 0.58 16.52
N SER A 51 -25.90 1.73 16.87
CA SER A 51 -27.32 1.84 17.23
C SER A 51 -28.27 1.60 16.05
N LYS A 52 -27.84 1.90 14.82
CA LYS A 52 -28.69 1.84 13.62
C LYS A 52 -28.49 0.55 12.83
N PHE A 53 -27.26 0.04 12.80
CA PHE A 53 -26.85 -1.15 12.04
C PHE A 53 -26.26 -2.19 12.98
N GLU A 54 -27.13 -2.77 13.82
CA GLU A 54 -26.73 -3.81 14.75
C GLU A 54 -26.15 -5.02 13.99
N GLY A 55 -24.96 -5.48 14.41
CA GLY A 55 -24.26 -6.60 13.76
C GLY A 55 -23.41 -6.24 12.53
N ALA A 56 -23.64 -5.10 11.87
CA ALA A 56 -22.89 -4.71 10.68
C ALA A 56 -21.58 -3.97 10.98
N ILE A 57 -21.41 -3.46 12.20
CA ILE A 57 -20.26 -2.67 12.62
C ILE A 57 -19.31 -3.54 13.44
N GLY A 58 -18.11 -3.76 12.89
CA GLY A 58 -17.03 -4.49 13.56
C GLY A 58 -16.14 -3.58 14.41
N ASP A 59 -14.84 -3.87 14.38
CA ASP A 59 -13.83 -3.10 15.13
C ASP A 59 -13.72 -1.66 14.64
N ALA A 60 -13.60 -0.72 15.57
CA ALA A 60 -13.28 0.67 15.28
C ALA A 60 -11.91 1.02 15.88
N SER A 61 -11.03 1.62 15.09
CA SER A 61 -9.72 2.07 15.55
C SER A 61 -9.47 3.51 15.13
N GLU A 62 -8.72 4.23 15.93
CA GLU A 62 -8.28 5.59 15.64
C GLU A 62 -6.77 5.61 15.61
N PHE A 63 -6.21 6.24 14.58
CA PHE A 63 -4.78 6.38 14.43
C PHE A 63 -4.44 7.78 13.92
N VAL A 64 -3.71 8.56 14.73
CA VAL A 64 -3.30 9.94 14.40
C VAL A 64 -4.49 10.81 13.97
N GLY A 65 -5.61 10.69 14.71
CA GLY A 65 -6.84 11.43 14.43
C GLY A 65 -7.64 10.95 13.21
N GLN A 66 -7.30 9.78 12.65
CA GLN A 66 -8.08 9.13 11.59
C GLN A 66 -8.88 7.96 12.14
N LEU A 67 -10.20 8.06 12.06
CA LEU A 67 -11.12 7.01 12.46
C LEU A 67 -11.26 5.97 11.33
N SER A 68 -11.03 4.70 11.66
CA SER A 68 -11.22 3.55 10.79
C SER A 68 -12.25 2.61 11.39
N ILE A 69 -13.25 2.21 10.61
CA ILE A 69 -14.36 1.36 11.06
C ILE A 69 -14.44 0.16 10.12
N LYS A 70 -14.37 -1.05 10.67
CA LYS A 70 -14.69 -2.27 9.92
C LYS A 70 -16.20 -2.41 9.81
N VAL A 71 -16.68 -2.67 8.61
CA VAL A 71 -18.10 -2.78 8.31
C VAL A 71 -18.36 -4.02 7.46
N ASP A 72 -19.55 -4.58 7.62
CA ASP A 72 -20.02 -5.70 6.83
C ASP A 72 -20.32 -5.27 5.39
N GLY A 73 -19.87 -6.08 4.43
CA GLY A 73 -20.02 -5.82 3.00
C GLY A 73 -21.47 -5.88 2.53
N GLU A 74 -22.31 -6.71 3.17
CA GLU A 74 -23.73 -6.84 2.79
C GLU A 74 -24.53 -5.55 3.04
N GLN A 75 -24.14 -4.76 4.05
CA GLN A 75 -24.84 -3.55 4.44
C GLN A 75 -24.14 -2.26 4.00
N ILE A 76 -23.11 -2.36 3.16
CA ILE A 76 -22.28 -1.21 2.77
C ILE A 76 -23.10 -0.09 2.14
N VAL A 77 -24.03 -0.41 1.23
CA VAL A 77 -24.88 0.58 0.56
C VAL A 77 -25.78 1.31 1.55
N ALA A 78 -26.36 0.59 2.50
CA ALA A 78 -27.24 1.17 3.52
C ALA A 78 -26.46 2.08 4.49
N ILE A 79 -25.27 1.65 4.92
CA ILE A 79 -24.37 2.43 5.78
C ILE A 79 -23.92 3.71 5.05
N CYS A 80 -23.46 3.58 3.81
CA CYS A 80 -23.02 4.71 2.98
C CYS A 80 -24.15 5.71 2.73
N THR A 81 -25.36 5.22 2.42
CA THR A 81 -26.55 6.08 2.24
C THR A 81 -26.87 6.84 3.52
N PHE A 82 -26.82 6.18 4.68
CA PHE A 82 -27.03 6.86 5.96
C PHE A 82 -25.97 7.91 6.26
N LEU A 83 -24.69 7.62 6.02
CA LEU A 83 -23.59 8.57 6.26
C LEU A 83 -23.71 9.82 5.38
N ARG A 84 -24.19 9.67 4.13
CA ARG A 84 -24.46 10.78 3.23
C ARG A 84 -25.70 11.59 3.63
N ASP A 85 -26.81 10.93 3.94
CA ASP A 85 -28.12 11.57 4.10
C ASP A 85 -28.36 12.14 5.51
N ASP A 86 -27.61 11.69 6.52
CA ASP A 86 -27.72 12.20 7.88
C ASP A 86 -27.19 13.64 7.95
N LYS A 87 -28.07 14.60 8.29
CA LYS A 87 -27.75 16.03 8.29
C LYS A 87 -26.62 16.43 9.24
N GLU A 88 -26.41 15.69 10.32
CA GLU A 88 -25.34 16.01 11.28
C GLU A 88 -23.99 15.52 10.78
N LEU A 89 -23.96 14.37 10.10
CA LEU A 89 -22.73 13.77 9.59
C LEU A 89 -22.35 14.31 8.22
N SER A 90 -23.31 14.32 7.28
CA SER A 90 -23.19 14.86 5.93
C SER A 90 -21.89 14.45 5.22
N PHE A 91 -21.61 13.15 5.12
CA PHE A 91 -20.49 12.64 4.32
C PHE A 91 -20.81 12.75 2.83
N ASP A 92 -20.69 13.96 2.30
CA ASP A 92 -21.03 14.36 0.94
C ASP A 92 -19.92 14.05 -0.07
N TYR A 93 -18.69 13.83 0.39
CA TYR A 93 -17.52 13.61 -0.46
C TYR A 93 -16.87 12.23 -0.26
N LEU A 94 -16.97 11.38 -1.29
CA LEU A 94 -16.13 10.19 -1.43
C LEU A 94 -14.75 10.63 -1.92
N SER A 95 -13.77 10.65 -1.02
CA SER A 95 -12.42 11.12 -1.32
C SER A 95 -11.64 10.11 -2.16
N ASP A 96 -11.78 8.83 -1.85
CA ASP A 96 -11.02 7.75 -2.49
C ASP A 96 -11.65 6.39 -2.15
N LEU A 97 -11.48 5.43 -3.05
CA LEU A 97 -11.88 4.04 -2.86
C LEU A 97 -10.75 3.16 -3.39
N THR A 98 -10.16 2.40 -2.48
CA THR A 98 -9.00 1.55 -2.77
C THR A 98 -9.21 0.15 -2.23
N CYS A 99 -8.32 -0.78 -2.59
CA CYS A 99 -8.36 -2.15 -2.11
C CYS A 99 -6.97 -2.57 -1.65
N VAL A 100 -6.92 -3.47 -0.67
CA VAL A 100 -5.69 -4.08 -0.17
C VAL A 100 -5.85 -5.59 -0.19
N HIS A 101 -4.89 -6.29 -0.81
CA HIS A 101 -4.86 -7.75 -0.80
C HIS A 101 -4.08 -8.29 0.41
N TYR A 102 -4.74 -9.09 1.24
CA TYR A 102 -4.22 -9.80 2.41
C TYR A 102 -4.29 -11.32 2.17
N PRO A 103 -3.29 -11.92 1.49
CA PRO A 103 -3.30 -13.34 1.13
C PRO A 103 -3.26 -14.29 2.35
N GLU A 104 -2.85 -13.79 3.51
CA GLU A 104 -2.88 -14.52 4.78
C GLU A 104 -4.32 -14.82 5.25
N ASN A 105 -5.28 -13.98 4.86
CA ASN A 105 -6.69 -14.16 5.18
C ASN A 105 -7.40 -14.96 4.08
N LYS A 106 -7.52 -16.27 4.27
CA LYS A 106 -8.09 -17.18 3.24
C LYS A 106 -9.60 -17.03 3.03
N THR A 107 -10.34 -16.50 4.01
CA THR A 107 -11.80 -16.37 3.90
C THR A 107 -12.22 -15.06 3.26
N ALA A 108 -11.49 -13.97 3.53
CA ALA A 108 -11.75 -12.65 2.95
C ALA A 108 -10.41 -11.95 2.63
N PRO A 109 -9.76 -12.32 1.51
CA PRO A 109 -8.43 -11.84 1.16
C PRO A 109 -8.41 -10.37 0.74
N PHE A 110 -9.53 -9.78 0.33
CA PHE A 110 -9.58 -8.39 -0.12
C PHE A 110 -10.16 -7.49 0.95
N GLU A 111 -9.52 -6.36 1.23
CA GLU A 111 -10.06 -5.30 2.07
C GLU A 111 -10.29 -4.05 1.22
N VAL A 112 -11.55 -3.76 0.93
CA VAL A 112 -11.96 -2.53 0.23
C VAL A 112 -12.07 -1.40 1.26
N VAL A 113 -11.43 -0.28 0.95
CA VAL A 113 -11.28 0.87 1.84
C VAL A 113 -11.96 2.07 1.21
N TYR A 114 -12.97 2.59 1.89
CA TYR A 114 -13.66 3.82 1.51
C TYR A 114 -13.17 4.98 2.36
N ASN A 115 -12.64 6.01 1.73
CA ASN A 115 -12.23 7.24 2.38
C ASN A 115 -13.33 8.28 2.17
N LEU A 116 -14.08 8.55 3.24
CA LEU A 116 -15.17 9.51 3.23
C LEU A 116 -14.75 10.79 3.95
N TYR A 117 -15.27 11.91 3.45
CA TYR A 117 -15.06 13.23 4.02
C TYR A 117 -16.39 13.97 4.09
N SER A 118 -16.63 14.60 5.22
CA SER A 118 -17.72 15.54 5.40
C SER A 118 -17.16 16.95 5.25
N ILE A 119 -17.55 17.64 4.17
CA ILE A 119 -17.19 19.05 3.97
C ILE A 119 -17.76 19.94 5.09
N PRO A 120 -19.05 19.84 5.50
CA PRO A 120 -19.61 20.75 6.50
C PRO A 120 -19.08 20.49 7.92
N ALA A 121 -18.81 19.24 8.29
CA ALA A 121 -18.26 18.90 9.61
C ALA A 121 -16.72 18.93 9.63
N ASN A 122 -16.05 18.98 8.47
CA ASN A 122 -14.60 18.83 8.32
C ASN A 122 -14.05 17.56 9.00
N GLU A 123 -14.82 16.47 8.93
CA GLU A 123 -14.47 15.17 9.52
C GLU A 123 -14.15 14.14 8.44
N ARG A 124 -13.19 13.24 8.73
CA ARG A 124 -12.79 12.13 7.85
C ARG A 124 -13.07 10.80 8.53
N VAL A 125 -13.60 9.85 7.76
CA VAL A 125 -13.76 8.47 8.22
C VAL A 125 -13.33 7.49 7.14
N ARG A 126 -12.70 6.40 7.57
CA ARG A 126 -12.31 5.29 6.72
C ARG A 126 -13.18 4.08 7.02
N LEU A 127 -13.95 3.62 6.04
CA LEU A 127 -14.68 2.36 6.16
C LEU A 127 -13.84 1.24 5.53
N LYS A 128 -13.76 0.10 6.21
CA LYS A 128 -13.03 -1.08 5.76
C LYS A 128 -14.00 -2.23 5.63
N VAL A 129 -14.18 -2.74 4.41
CA VAL A 129 -15.00 -3.90 4.11
C VAL A 129 -14.07 -5.03 3.72
N GLN A 130 -14.20 -6.18 4.37
CA GLN A 130 -13.50 -7.39 3.93
C GLN A 130 -14.41 -8.17 2.98
N THR A 131 -13.84 -8.63 1.88
CA THR A 131 -14.51 -9.37 0.84
C THR A 131 -13.59 -10.43 0.25
N ASN A 132 -14.20 -11.35 -0.46
CA ASN A 132 -13.64 -12.47 -1.18
C ASN A 132 -13.96 -12.31 -2.68
N ASP A 133 -13.81 -13.38 -3.46
CA ASP A 133 -14.09 -13.31 -4.91
C ASP A 133 -15.59 -13.13 -5.22
N ASP A 134 -16.46 -13.30 -4.22
CA ASP A 134 -17.91 -13.03 -4.32
C ASP A 134 -18.22 -11.54 -4.57
N GLY A 135 -17.30 -10.65 -4.18
CA GLY A 135 -17.41 -9.21 -4.42
C GLY A 135 -18.28 -8.49 -3.39
N ILE A 136 -18.63 -7.24 -3.70
CA ILE A 136 -19.44 -6.37 -2.83
C ILE A 136 -20.44 -5.56 -3.66
N GLU A 137 -21.40 -4.91 -3.03
CA GLU A 137 -22.32 -4.01 -3.71
C GLU A 137 -21.67 -2.65 -4.05
N SER A 138 -21.97 -2.12 -5.23
CA SER A 138 -21.50 -0.80 -5.69
C SER A 138 -22.14 0.33 -4.89
N VAL A 139 -21.33 1.35 -4.57
CA VAL A 139 -21.80 2.59 -3.94
C VAL A 139 -21.99 3.72 -4.97
N THR A 140 -21.96 3.42 -6.27
CA THR A 140 -22.21 4.41 -7.35
C THR A 140 -23.58 5.07 -7.27
N SER A 141 -24.58 4.37 -6.73
CA SER A 141 -25.91 4.91 -6.43
C SER A 141 -25.90 5.95 -5.31
N VAL A 142 -24.91 5.87 -4.41
CA VAL A 142 -24.72 6.79 -3.28
C VAL A 142 -23.86 7.98 -3.71
N TRP A 143 -22.67 7.71 -4.27
CA TRP A 143 -21.76 8.70 -4.83
C TRP A 143 -21.41 8.32 -6.27
N PRO A 144 -21.85 9.11 -7.28
CA PRO A 144 -21.50 8.85 -8.69
C PRO A 144 -19.99 8.84 -8.95
N ALA A 145 -19.21 9.53 -8.10
CA ALA A 145 -17.76 9.55 -8.14
C ALA A 145 -17.12 8.16 -7.93
N ALA A 146 -17.84 7.20 -7.34
CA ALA A 146 -17.34 5.84 -7.10
C ALA A 146 -17.15 5.01 -8.39
N ASN A 147 -17.71 5.44 -9.52
CA ASN A 147 -17.73 4.63 -10.76
C ASN A 147 -16.31 4.27 -11.23
N TRP A 148 -15.40 5.25 -11.24
CA TRP A 148 -14.02 5.03 -11.69
C TRP A 148 -13.18 4.21 -10.70
N PRO A 149 -13.15 4.54 -9.39
CA PRO A 149 -12.33 3.77 -8.46
C PRO A 149 -12.85 2.34 -8.25
N GLU A 150 -14.16 2.09 -8.34
CA GLU A 150 -14.68 0.71 -8.32
C GLU A 150 -14.19 -0.10 -9.54
N ARG A 151 -14.14 0.52 -10.72
CA ARG A 151 -13.57 -0.10 -11.92
C ARG A 151 -12.07 -0.30 -11.82
N GLU A 152 -11.34 0.62 -11.20
CA GLU A 152 -9.90 0.47 -10.93
C GLU A 152 -9.65 -0.72 -10.00
N VAL A 153 -10.41 -0.84 -8.91
CA VAL A 153 -10.31 -1.98 -8.00
C VAL A 153 -10.66 -3.29 -8.71
N PHE A 154 -11.69 -3.30 -9.55
CA PHE A 154 -12.02 -4.46 -10.39
C PHE A 154 -10.88 -4.84 -11.34
N ASP A 155 -10.25 -3.87 -11.99
CA ASP A 155 -9.18 -4.13 -12.97
C ASP A 155 -7.88 -4.59 -12.31
N LEU A 156 -7.47 -3.95 -11.21
CA LEU A 156 -6.18 -4.21 -10.56
C LEU A 156 -6.21 -5.32 -9.52
N PHE A 157 -7.35 -5.54 -8.85
CA PHE A 157 -7.52 -6.56 -7.80
C PHE A 157 -8.56 -7.63 -8.16
N GLY A 158 -9.41 -7.44 -9.17
CA GLY A 158 -10.41 -8.44 -9.57
C GLY A 158 -11.63 -8.54 -8.66
N VAL A 159 -11.81 -7.60 -7.72
CA VAL A 159 -13.00 -7.56 -6.85
C VAL A 159 -14.20 -7.13 -7.68
N ARG A 160 -15.28 -7.91 -7.65
CA ARG A 160 -16.51 -7.60 -8.39
C ARG A 160 -17.41 -6.67 -7.60
N PHE A 161 -18.01 -5.71 -8.29
CA PHE A 161 -19.00 -4.80 -7.72
C PHE A 161 -20.39 -5.09 -8.30
N GLY A 162 -21.31 -5.54 -7.47
CA GLY A 162 -22.72 -5.73 -7.80
C GLY A 162 -23.41 -4.40 -8.12
N ASN A 163 -24.40 -4.42 -9.01
CA ASN A 163 -25.20 -3.25 -9.40
C ASN A 163 -24.41 -2.04 -9.96
N HIS A 164 -23.15 -2.24 -10.39
CA HIS A 164 -22.36 -1.20 -11.04
C HIS A 164 -22.83 -0.96 -12.49
N PRO A 165 -22.95 0.30 -12.96
CA PRO A 165 -23.49 0.61 -14.29
C PRO A 165 -22.63 0.15 -15.48
N ASP A 166 -21.30 0.19 -15.37
CA ASP A 166 -20.37 -0.23 -16.44
C ASP A 166 -19.10 -0.83 -15.83
N LEU A 167 -19.19 -2.08 -15.34
CA LEU A 167 -18.04 -2.76 -14.75
C LEU A 167 -17.17 -3.40 -15.84
N ARG A 168 -16.27 -2.60 -16.39
CA ARG A 168 -15.23 -3.04 -17.33
C ARG A 168 -13.88 -2.48 -16.94
N ARG A 169 -12.82 -3.09 -17.47
CA ARG A 169 -11.43 -2.67 -17.29
C ARG A 169 -11.24 -1.19 -17.60
N LEU A 170 -10.30 -0.56 -16.91
CA LEU A 170 -10.09 0.89 -16.96
C LEU A 170 -8.64 1.24 -17.31
N LEU A 171 -7.68 0.61 -16.64
CA LEU A 171 -6.26 0.92 -16.72
C LEU A 171 -5.49 -0.09 -17.59
N LEU A 172 -5.85 -1.36 -17.48
CA LEU A 172 -5.16 -2.43 -18.18
C LEU A 172 -5.66 -2.57 -19.62
N PRO A 173 -4.79 -2.99 -20.56
CA PRO A 173 -5.18 -3.37 -21.90
C PRO A 173 -6.31 -4.43 -21.90
N PRO A 174 -7.19 -4.43 -22.91
CA PRO A 174 -8.33 -5.35 -22.97
C PRO A 174 -7.92 -6.83 -23.06
N ASP A 175 -6.73 -7.10 -23.59
CA ASP A 175 -6.11 -8.42 -23.78
C ASP A 175 -5.16 -8.79 -22.64
N TRP A 176 -5.10 -8.00 -21.57
CA TRP A 176 -4.29 -8.32 -20.40
C TRP A 176 -4.87 -9.50 -19.62
N GLU A 177 -4.04 -10.36 -19.03
CA GLU A 177 -4.51 -11.48 -18.19
C GLU A 177 -4.01 -11.32 -16.76
N GLY A 178 -4.93 -11.45 -15.79
CA GLY A 178 -4.67 -11.32 -14.37
C GLY A 178 -4.76 -9.90 -13.80
N HIS A 179 -4.43 -9.78 -12.51
CA HIS A 179 -4.68 -8.61 -11.65
C HIS A 179 -3.39 -8.17 -10.95
N PRO A 180 -2.66 -7.16 -11.46
CA PRO A 180 -1.29 -6.85 -11.06
C PRO A 180 -1.07 -6.46 -9.60
N LEU A 181 -2.06 -5.88 -8.92
CA LEU A 181 -1.90 -5.44 -7.53
C LEU A 181 -2.20 -6.53 -6.51
N ARG A 182 -2.58 -7.74 -6.95
CA ARG A 182 -2.65 -8.87 -6.04
C ARG A 182 -1.23 -9.32 -5.68
N LYS A 183 -0.97 -9.51 -4.38
CA LYS A 183 0.35 -9.95 -3.87
C LYS A 183 0.85 -11.33 -4.38
N ASP A 184 -0.04 -12.16 -4.91
CA ASP A 184 0.26 -13.43 -5.58
C ASP A 184 0.63 -13.25 -7.06
N PHE A 185 0.40 -12.06 -7.63
CA PHE A 185 0.76 -11.77 -9.01
C PHE A 185 2.28 -11.66 -9.17
N PRO A 186 2.90 -12.37 -10.13
CA PRO A 186 4.35 -12.36 -10.29
C PRO A 186 4.85 -10.98 -10.70
N LEU A 187 5.90 -10.50 -10.03
CA LEU A 187 6.55 -9.22 -10.34
C LEU A 187 7.50 -9.33 -11.56
N GLU A 188 7.84 -10.55 -11.99
CA GLU A 188 8.66 -10.79 -13.17
C GLU A 188 7.76 -10.74 -14.42
N PHE A 189 7.41 -9.50 -14.81
CA PHE A 189 6.58 -9.12 -15.97
C PHE A 189 7.13 -9.51 -17.35
N VAL A 190 8.02 -10.50 -17.46
CA VAL A 190 8.54 -10.97 -18.76
C VAL A 190 7.68 -12.09 -19.35
N GLU A 191 6.80 -12.70 -18.57
CA GLU A 191 6.12 -13.95 -18.96
C GLU A 191 4.60 -13.84 -19.12
N ASN A 192 4.03 -12.64 -19.28
CA ASN A 192 2.63 -12.56 -19.73
C ASN A 192 2.59 -12.36 -21.25
N ALA A 193 1.65 -13.04 -21.91
CA ALA A 193 1.54 -13.06 -23.38
C ALA A 193 1.38 -11.65 -23.98
N TRP A 194 0.86 -10.70 -23.20
CA TRP A 194 0.73 -9.30 -23.61
C TRP A 194 2.08 -8.58 -23.65
N THR A 195 2.89 -8.74 -22.61
CA THR A 195 4.19 -8.10 -22.42
C THR A 195 5.20 -8.62 -23.41
N GLU A 196 5.24 -9.93 -23.64
CA GLU A 196 6.09 -10.55 -24.67
C GLU A 196 5.79 -10.00 -26.07
N LYS A 197 4.50 -9.75 -26.36
CA LYS A 197 4.06 -9.25 -27.66
C LYS A 197 4.29 -7.75 -27.87
N HIS A 198 4.18 -6.93 -26.82
CA HIS A 198 4.11 -5.47 -26.95
C HIS A 198 5.29 -4.72 -26.33
N LEU A 199 6.03 -5.30 -25.38
CA LEU A 199 7.24 -4.65 -24.86
C LEU A 199 8.46 -5.00 -25.72
N PRO A 200 9.38 -4.03 -25.92
CA PRO A 200 10.66 -4.30 -26.55
C PRO A 200 11.49 -5.24 -25.67
N GLU A 201 12.14 -6.22 -26.29
CA GLU A 201 13.11 -7.08 -25.61
C GLU A 201 14.21 -6.24 -24.94
N MET A 202 14.53 -6.58 -23.70
CA MET A 202 15.66 -5.96 -23.00
C MET A 202 16.95 -6.32 -23.75
N THR A 203 17.78 -5.31 -24.02
CA THR A 203 19.13 -5.54 -24.56
C THR A 203 19.96 -6.36 -23.58
N GLU A 204 20.95 -7.11 -24.09
CA GLU A 204 21.88 -7.91 -23.28
C GLU A 204 22.51 -7.11 -22.14
N VAL A 205 22.84 -5.84 -22.41
CA VAL A 205 23.38 -4.89 -21.42
C VAL A 205 22.38 -4.59 -20.30
N GLN A 206 21.09 -4.45 -20.61
CA GLN A 206 20.05 -4.20 -19.62
C GLN A 206 19.80 -5.43 -18.75
N VAL A 207 19.84 -6.64 -19.34
CA VAL A 207 19.72 -7.90 -18.61
C VAL A 207 20.89 -8.09 -17.65
N GLU A 208 22.12 -7.86 -18.11
CA GLU A 208 23.33 -7.96 -17.28
C GLU A 208 23.28 -6.94 -16.12
N GLN A 209 22.85 -5.70 -16.39
CA GLN A 209 22.68 -4.67 -15.35
C GLN A 209 21.62 -5.07 -14.30
N LEU A 210 20.51 -5.69 -14.71
CA LEU A 210 19.48 -6.21 -13.80
C LEU A 210 20.01 -7.36 -12.95
N GLN A 211 20.73 -8.31 -13.56
CA GLN A 211 21.36 -9.42 -12.84
C GLN A 211 22.40 -8.94 -11.82
N GLN A 212 23.23 -7.96 -12.19
CA GLN A 212 24.16 -7.31 -11.27
C GLN A 212 23.40 -6.63 -10.12
N ARG A 213 22.33 -5.87 -10.40
CA ARG A 213 21.49 -5.21 -9.37
C ARG A 213 20.87 -6.21 -8.39
N ARG A 214 20.37 -7.35 -8.88
CA ARG A 214 19.84 -8.46 -8.06
C ARG A 214 20.92 -9.06 -7.17
N ALA A 215 22.12 -9.33 -7.73
CA ALA A 215 23.27 -9.83 -6.98
C ALA A 215 23.71 -8.88 -5.84
N TYR A 216 23.48 -7.57 -5.99
CA TYR A 216 23.76 -6.56 -4.97
C TYR A 216 22.59 -6.30 -4.00
N GLY A 217 21.47 -7.02 -4.09
CA GLY A 217 20.31 -6.86 -3.20
C GLY A 217 19.61 -5.49 -3.32
N LEU A 218 19.74 -4.83 -4.49
CA LEU A 218 19.16 -3.52 -4.77
C LEU A 218 17.90 -3.69 -5.64
N GLU A 219 16.86 -4.29 -5.07
CA GLU A 219 15.62 -4.62 -5.81
C GLU A 219 14.64 -3.44 -5.96
N ILE A 220 14.86 -2.31 -5.29
CA ILE A 220 13.94 -1.16 -5.38
C ILE A 220 14.71 0.06 -5.87
N LEU A 221 14.27 0.58 -7.01
CA LEU A 221 14.71 1.76 -7.76
C LEU A 221 15.23 2.90 -6.88
N SER A 222 16.50 2.85 -6.47
CA SER A 222 17.16 4.02 -5.88
C SER A 222 17.91 4.77 -6.97
N VAL A 223 17.43 5.97 -7.31
CA VAL A 223 18.19 6.92 -8.13
C VAL A 223 19.58 7.18 -7.50
N PRO A 224 20.58 7.63 -8.26
CA PRO A 224 21.92 7.92 -7.72
C PRO A 224 21.91 8.80 -6.48
N GLN A 225 20.96 9.74 -6.36
CA GLN A 225 20.77 10.58 -5.18
C GLN A 225 20.37 9.78 -3.92
N GLU A 226 19.54 8.74 -4.06
CA GLU A 226 19.15 7.87 -2.95
C GLU A 226 20.27 6.92 -2.52
N ARG A 227 21.16 6.54 -3.45
CA ARG A 227 22.42 5.85 -3.10
C ARG A 227 23.31 6.73 -2.25
N MET A 228 23.49 8.00 -2.64
CA MET A 228 24.28 8.97 -1.87
C MET A 228 23.69 9.21 -0.48
N MET A 229 22.36 9.35 -0.36
CA MET A 229 21.68 9.47 0.92
C MET A 229 21.84 8.22 1.80
N ARG A 230 21.70 7.00 1.24
CA ARG A 230 21.92 5.76 2.01
C ARG A 230 23.36 5.60 2.47
N ASP A 231 24.35 6.00 1.66
CA ASP A 231 25.76 5.94 2.04
C ASP A 231 26.09 6.96 3.14
N ILE A 232 25.47 8.15 3.11
CA ILE A 232 25.53 9.14 4.19
C ILE A 232 24.92 8.59 5.49
N PHE A 233 23.80 7.87 5.42
CA PHE A 233 23.14 7.32 6.61
C PHE A 233 23.77 6.01 7.13
N ARG A 234 24.47 5.23 6.30
CA ARG A 234 25.14 3.97 6.69
C ARG A 234 26.60 4.16 7.11
N GLY A 235 27.33 5.06 6.47
CA GLY A 235 28.68 5.43 6.87
C GLY A 235 28.59 6.59 7.86
N GLY A 236 28.54 6.29 9.16
CA GLY A 236 28.36 7.26 10.26
C GLY A 236 29.41 8.39 10.34
N LYS A 237 29.47 9.24 9.32
CA LYS A 237 30.19 10.50 9.28
C LYS A 237 29.16 11.60 9.43
N GLU A 238 29.31 12.39 10.49
CA GLU A 238 28.58 13.65 10.64
C GLU A 238 28.84 14.53 9.42
N VAL A 239 27.78 14.94 8.72
CA VAL A 239 27.86 15.80 7.53
C VAL A 239 27.87 17.29 7.90
N MET A 240 27.85 17.63 9.19
CA MET A 240 27.99 19.01 9.64
C MET A 240 29.27 19.13 10.44
N THR A 241 30.29 19.77 9.86
CA THR A 241 31.36 20.37 10.66
C THR A 241 30.71 21.39 11.58
N LYS A 242 30.54 21.04 12.85
CA LYS A 242 30.32 22.02 13.92
C LYS A 242 31.62 22.78 14.12
N ASP A 243 31.87 23.73 13.25
CA ASP A 243 32.73 24.87 13.59
C ASP A 243 31.86 26.11 13.76
N LYS A 244 32.36 26.95 14.66
CA LYS A 244 31.73 28.06 15.40
C LYS A 244 31.14 29.17 14.55
#